data_AF-A0A6L5Y9W3-F1
#
_entry.id   AF-A0A6L5Y9W3-F1
#
_cell.length_a   1.000
_cell.length_b   1.000
_cell.length_c   1.000
_cell.angle_alpha   90.00
_cell.angle_beta   90.00
_cell.angle_gamma   90.00
#
_symmetry.space_group_name_H-M   'P 1'
#
loop_
_entity.id
_entity.type
_entity.pdbx_description
1 polymer ?
#
loop_
_entity_poly.entity_id
_entity_poly.type
_entity_poly.pdbx_seq_one_letter_code
_entity_poly.pdbx_strand_id
1 'polypeptide(L)'
;MKKMIKLLGTAMLLTMGAVSVFAASANKDEELMRARSVLLWIGGTRVGDLMVGADAKLQFQFVDRTLSARIYAEPGNFPDDIVWNASYIDKAARAKCNLVILGYRAMNRWNFDPGKLTVNGEPLPPGRIYTSLLSKETGNLAPDTQDAIAFGVPRSQSRGGSEVVFGYDGYSVKLTIPER
;
A
#
# COMPACT_ATOMS: atom_id res chain seq x y z
N MET A 1 -12.20 -13.93 -55.66
CA MET A 1 -12.44 -14.86 -54.53
C MET A 1 -11.70 -14.35 -53.32
N LYS A 2 -12.44 -13.94 -52.28
CA LYS A 2 -11.91 -13.41 -51.02
C LYS A 2 -11.28 -14.53 -50.19
N LYS A 3 -10.07 -14.31 -49.66
CA LYS A 3 -9.58 -15.04 -48.47
C LYS A 3 -9.20 -14.02 -47.41
N MET A 4 -9.73 -14.27 -46.22
CA MET A 4 -9.88 -13.43 -45.06
C MET A 4 -8.81 -13.76 -44.00
N ILE A 5 -8.31 -12.71 -43.31
CA ILE A 5 -8.16 -12.60 -41.84
C ILE A 5 -7.03 -13.49 -41.23
N LYS A 6 -6.03 -12.99 -40.47
CA LYS A 6 -6.09 -12.19 -39.22
C LYS A 6 -4.83 -11.33 -39.02
N LEU A 7 -5.00 -10.01 -38.86
CA LEU A 7 -4.06 -9.18 -38.10
C LEU A 7 -4.30 -9.44 -36.62
N LEU A 8 -3.27 -9.85 -35.89
CA LEU A 8 -3.28 -9.89 -34.42
C LEU A 8 -2.79 -8.52 -33.95
N GLY A 9 -3.73 -7.64 -33.60
CA GLY A 9 -3.46 -6.32 -33.04
C GLY A 9 -3.14 -6.41 -31.56
N THR A 10 -1.91 -6.06 -31.20
CA THR A 10 -1.48 -5.86 -29.81
C THR A 10 -2.06 -4.53 -29.31
N ALA A 11 -3.20 -4.57 -28.62
CA ALA A 11 -3.78 -3.41 -27.97
C ALA A 11 -3.03 -3.13 -26.66
N MET A 12 -2.08 -2.20 -26.71
CA MET A 12 -1.46 -1.57 -25.55
C MET A 12 -2.49 -0.60 -24.93
N LEU A 13 -3.17 -1.01 -23.86
CA LEU A 13 -4.12 -0.16 -23.15
C LEU A 13 -3.38 0.72 -22.13
N LEU A 14 -2.93 1.88 -22.59
CA LEU A 14 -2.55 3.02 -21.75
C LEU A 14 -3.83 3.69 -21.27
N THR A 15 -4.19 3.52 -19.99
CA THR A 15 -5.24 4.33 -19.35
C THR A 15 -4.63 5.15 -18.21
N MET A 16 -4.11 6.33 -18.56
CA MET A 16 -4.06 7.46 -17.64
C MET A 16 -5.50 7.91 -17.40
N GLY A 17 -6.07 7.57 -16.25
CA GLY A 17 -7.34 8.08 -15.77
C GLY A 17 -7.09 8.88 -14.49
N ALA A 18 -6.79 10.17 -14.62
CA ALA A 18 -6.92 11.10 -13.51
C ALA A 18 -8.41 11.38 -13.33
N VAL A 19 -9.01 10.84 -12.27
CA VAL A 19 -10.40 11.13 -11.92
C VAL A 19 -10.41 11.99 -10.66
N SER A 20 -10.74 13.26 -10.86
CA SER A 20 -10.98 14.23 -9.79
C SER A 20 -12.30 13.87 -9.09
N VAL A 21 -12.19 13.17 -7.97
CA VAL A 21 -13.31 12.95 -7.04
C VAL A 21 -13.49 14.21 -6.19
N PHE A 22 -14.74 14.66 -6.06
CA PHE A 22 -15.22 15.72 -5.16
C PHE A 22 -14.28 15.99 -3.98
N ALA A 23 -13.54 17.10 -4.05
CA ALA A 23 -12.80 17.62 -2.92
C ALA A 23 -13.82 18.25 -1.95
N ALA A 24 -14.43 17.44 -1.09
CA ALA A 24 -14.58 17.89 0.28
C ALA A 24 -13.19 18.38 0.70
N SER A 25 -13.08 19.60 1.21
CA SER A 25 -11.81 20.20 1.65
C SER A 25 -11.17 19.25 2.67
N ALA A 26 -10.39 18.29 2.20
CA ALA A 26 -9.61 17.39 3.02
C ALA A 26 -8.69 18.30 3.83
N ASN A 27 -8.61 18.09 5.13
CA ASN A 27 -7.63 18.83 5.90
C ASN A 27 -6.22 18.48 5.33
N LYS A 28 -5.26 19.39 5.50
CA LYS A 28 -3.92 19.21 4.91
C LYS A 28 -3.26 17.89 5.29
N ASP A 29 -3.63 17.30 6.43
CA ASP A 29 -3.08 16.05 6.94
C ASP A 29 -3.66 14.83 6.22
N GLU A 30 -4.95 14.85 5.90
CA GLU A 30 -5.59 13.86 5.04
C GLU A 30 -5.04 13.87 3.62
N GLU A 31 -4.80 15.06 3.05
CA GLU A 31 -4.15 15.18 1.74
C GLU A 31 -2.72 14.64 1.79
N LEU A 32 -1.98 14.94 2.86
CA LEU A 32 -0.62 14.47 3.08
C LEU A 32 -0.56 12.93 3.16
N MET A 33 -1.51 12.32 3.88
CA MET A 33 -1.69 10.87 3.97
C MET A 33 -2.05 10.27 2.62
N ARG A 34 -3.06 10.82 1.95
CA ARG A 34 -3.58 10.33 0.66
C ARG A 34 -2.50 10.31 -0.42
N ALA A 35 -1.68 11.36 -0.50
CA ALA A 35 -0.56 11.44 -1.46
C ALA A 35 0.53 10.37 -1.24
N ARG A 36 0.54 9.71 -0.07
CA ARG A 36 1.51 8.68 0.31
C ARG A 36 0.84 7.32 0.53
N SER A 37 -0.42 7.20 0.14
CA SER A 37 -1.23 6.01 0.34
C SER A 37 -1.54 5.36 -1.01
N VAL A 38 -1.51 4.03 -1.04
CA VAL A 38 -2.03 3.28 -2.17
C VAL A 38 -2.76 2.03 -1.71
N LEU A 39 -3.82 1.66 -2.44
CA LEU A 39 -4.67 0.52 -2.14
C LEU A 39 -4.41 -0.63 -3.12
N LEU A 40 -4.25 -1.84 -2.57
CA LEU A 40 -4.20 -3.10 -3.29
C LEU A 40 -5.36 -3.97 -2.82
N TRP A 41 -6.18 -4.44 -3.76
CA TRP A 41 -7.23 -5.41 -3.49
C TRP A 41 -6.76 -6.82 -3.85
N ILE A 42 -7.07 -7.79 -3.01
CA ILE A 42 -6.76 -9.20 -3.23
C ILE A 42 -8.03 -9.90 -3.70
N GLY A 43 -7.98 -10.48 -4.90
CA GLY A 43 -9.14 -11.09 -5.54
C GLY A 43 -10.20 -10.05 -5.97
N GLY A 44 -11.43 -10.53 -6.15
CA GLY A 44 -12.58 -9.72 -6.54
C GLY A 44 -12.60 -9.29 -8.01
N THR A 45 -13.70 -8.65 -8.39
CA THR A 45 -13.91 -8.07 -9.72
C THR A 45 -14.20 -6.58 -9.58
N ARG A 46 -13.57 -5.77 -10.44
CA ARG A 46 -13.83 -4.33 -10.49
C ARG A 46 -15.11 -4.04 -11.29
N VAL A 47 -16.04 -3.31 -10.67
CA VAL A 47 -17.30 -2.87 -11.28
C VAL A 47 -17.41 -1.36 -11.10
N GLY A 48 -17.08 -0.62 -12.16
CA GLY A 48 -16.87 0.83 -12.05
C GLY A 48 -15.76 1.15 -11.06
N ASP A 49 -16.09 1.96 -10.04
CA ASP A 49 -15.15 2.34 -8.98
C ASP A 49 -15.15 1.38 -7.78
N LEU A 50 -16.01 0.36 -7.79
CA LEU A 50 -16.15 -0.59 -6.70
C LEU A 50 -15.35 -1.87 -6.95
N MET A 51 -14.79 -2.43 -5.88
CA MET A 51 -14.25 -3.78 -5.88
C MET A 51 -15.26 -4.71 -5.21
N VAL A 52 -15.76 -5.70 -5.94
CA VAL A 52 -16.79 -6.64 -5.45
C VAL A 52 -16.18 -8.02 -5.28
N GLY A 53 -16.45 -8.65 -4.12
CA GLY A 53 -15.99 -10.01 -3.83
C GLY A 53 -14.48 -10.15 -3.63
N ALA A 54 -13.78 -9.07 -3.28
CA ALA A 54 -12.39 -9.15 -2.85
C ALA A 54 -12.28 -9.92 -1.53
N ASP A 55 -11.20 -10.67 -1.36
CA ASP A 55 -10.91 -11.38 -0.12
C ASP A 55 -10.29 -10.45 0.93
N ALA A 56 -9.51 -9.47 0.47
CA ALA A 56 -8.87 -8.51 1.35
C ALA A 56 -8.58 -7.16 0.66
N LYS A 57 -8.38 -6.16 1.51
CA LYS A 57 -7.88 -4.83 1.15
C LYS A 57 -6.59 -4.57 1.91
N LEU A 58 -5.56 -4.17 1.17
CA LEU A 58 -4.26 -3.77 1.68
C LEU A 58 -4.05 -2.27 1.39
N GLN A 59 -3.71 -1.50 2.41
CA GLN A 59 -3.36 -0.09 2.30
C GLN A 59 -1.91 0.11 2.69
N PHE A 60 -1.09 0.50 1.73
CA PHE A 60 0.31 0.87 1.96
C PHE A 60 0.38 2.37 2.20
N GLN A 61 0.74 2.76 3.42
CA GLN A 61 1.02 4.13 3.81
C GLN A 61 2.53 4.33 3.90
N PHE A 62 3.10 5.06 2.94
CA PHE A 62 4.50 5.46 2.98
C PHE A 62 4.70 6.61 3.97
N VAL A 63 5.71 6.50 4.83
CA VAL A 63 6.02 7.51 5.84
C VAL A 63 7.39 8.11 5.55
N ASP A 64 7.37 9.24 4.85
CA ASP A 64 8.55 10.08 4.62
C ASP A 64 8.79 11.04 5.79
N ARG A 65 9.84 11.86 5.66
CA ARG A 65 10.17 12.86 6.67
C ARG A 65 9.01 13.85 6.92
N THR A 66 8.34 14.29 5.86
CA THR A 66 7.25 15.27 5.96
C THR A 66 6.07 14.71 6.73
N LEU A 67 5.60 13.50 6.40
CA LEU A 67 4.51 12.86 7.12
C LEU A 67 4.92 12.50 8.56
N SER A 68 6.15 12.01 8.77
CA SER A 68 6.63 11.72 10.12
C SER A 68 6.62 12.95 11.04
N ALA A 69 7.09 14.10 10.54
CA ALA A 69 7.11 15.34 11.32
C ALA A 69 5.68 15.77 11.69
N ARG A 70 4.71 15.55 10.79
CA ARG A 70 3.33 15.91 11.05
C ARG A 70 2.65 14.98 12.04
N ILE A 71 2.87 13.66 11.94
CA ILE A 71 2.37 12.67 12.91
C ILE A 71 2.87 13.00 14.32
N TYR A 72 4.14 13.38 14.48
CA TYR A 72 4.68 13.75 15.79
C TYR A 72 4.15 15.08 16.31
N ALA A 73 3.87 16.05 15.44
CA ALA A 73 3.36 17.35 15.83
C ALA A 73 1.88 17.30 16.26
N GLU A 74 1.05 16.56 15.52
CA GLU A 74 -0.40 16.51 15.72
C GLU A 74 -0.92 15.06 15.63
N PRO A 75 -0.55 14.16 16.56
CA PRO A 75 -0.92 12.75 16.47
C PRO A 75 -2.44 12.52 16.45
N GLY A 76 -3.23 13.40 17.09
CA GLY A 76 -4.69 13.31 17.10
C GLY A 76 -5.37 13.51 15.74
N ASN A 77 -4.65 13.96 14.72
CA ASN A 77 -5.18 14.10 13.36
C ASN A 77 -5.02 12.83 12.50
N PHE A 78 -4.40 11.77 13.04
CA PHE A 78 -4.09 10.55 12.31
C PHE A 78 -4.77 9.33 12.94
N PRO A 79 -5.09 8.30 12.15
CA PRO A 79 -5.62 7.05 12.70
C PRO A 79 -4.66 6.43 13.72
N ASP A 80 -5.20 5.82 14.78
CA ASP A 80 -4.40 5.23 15.87
C ASP A 80 -3.38 4.22 15.36
N ASP A 81 -3.73 3.38 14.39
CA ASP A 81 -2.81 2.39 13.80
C ASP A 81 -1.60 3.06 13.11
N ILE A 82 -1.79 4.25 12.52
CA ILE A 82 -0.71 5.01 11.91
C ILE A 82 0.21 5.57 13.00
N VAL A 83 -0.37 6.17 14.04
CA VAL A 83 0.37 6.75 15.16
C VAL A 83 1.15 5.66 15.91
N TRP A 84 0.52 4.52 16.20
CA TRP A 84 1.15 3.39 16.86
C TRP A 84 2.35 2.86 16.07
N ASN A 85 2.16 2.60 14.78
CA ASN A 85 3.22 2.07 13.92
C ASN A 85 4.30 3.12 13.57
N ALA A 86 4.02 4.42 13.71
CA ALA A 86 5.02 5.48 13.57
C ALA A 86 6.16 5.36 14.60
N SER A 87 5.94 4.67 15.74
CA SER A 87 7.01 4.35 16.69
C SER A 87 8.22 3.60 16.08
N TYR A 88 8.04 2.96 14.92
CA TYR A 88 9.11 2.26 14.20
C TYR A 88 9.93 3.14 13.24
N ILE A 89 9.63 4.45 13.13
CA ILE A 89 10.34 5.37 12.21
C ILE A 89 11.86 5.36 12.47
N ASP A 90 12.28 5.45 13.74
CA ASP A 90 13.71 5.52 14.07
C ASP A 90 14.41 4.18 13.80
N LYS A 91 13.71 3.06 14.03
CA LYS A 91 14.21 1.72 13.68
C LYS A 91 14.43 1.60 12.17
N ALA A 92 13.47 2.06 11.37
CA ALA A 92 13.59 2.10 9.91
C ALA A 92 14.76 2.99 9.47
N ALA A 93 14.90 4.17 10.07
CA ALA A 93 15.96 5.12 9.74
C ALA A 93 17.36 4.55 10.02
N ARG A 94 17.57 3.87 11.16
CA ARG A 94 18.83 3.17 11.49
C ARG A 94 19.15 2.08 10.46
N ALA A 95 18.13 1.40 9.94
CA ALA A 95 18.26 0.42 8.87
C ALA A 95 18.38 1.03 7.45
N LYS A 96 18.57 2.35 7.33
CA LYS A 96 18.63 3.09 6.05
C LYS A 96 17.38 2.87 5.17
N CYS A 97 16.23 2.67 5.81
CA CYS A 97 14.94 2.51 5.17
C CYS A 97 14.04 3.73 5.41
N ASN A 98 13.00 3.86 4.58
CA ASN A 98 11.79 4.58 4.91
C ASN A 98 10.75 3.59 5.43
N LEU A 99 9.87 4.05 6.32
CA LEU A 99 8.83 3.21 6.91
C LEU A 99 7.64 3.12 5.96
N VAL A 100 7.05 1.94 5.86
CA VAL A 100 5.74 1.72 5.27
C VAL A 100 4.86 1.04 6.32
N ILE A 101 3.66 1.56 6.51
CA ILE A 101 2.64 0.97 7.35
C ILE A 101 1.64 0.29 6.42
N LEU A 102 1.52 -1.03 6.53
CA LEU A 102 0.55 -1.83 5.82
C LEU A 102 -0.65 -2.06 6.74
N GLY A 103 -1.73 -1.32 6.49
CA GLY A 103 -3.04 -1.67 7.02
C GLY A 103 -3.65 -2.77 6.16
N TYR A 104 -4.23 -3.79 6.79
CA TYR A 104 -4.93 -4.85 6.08
C TYR A 104 -6.29 -5.10 6.71
N ARG A 105 -7.27 -5.40 5.85
CA ARG A 105 -8.61 -5.82 6.26
C ARG A 105 -9.05 -7.01 5.44
N ALA A 106 -9.45 -8.06 6.13
CA ALA A 106 -10.13 -9.21 5.55
C ALA A 106 -11.57 -8.80 5.19
N MET A 107 -11.93 -8.92 3.91
CA MET A 107 -13.28 -8.64 3.41
C MET A 107 -14.10 -9.94 3.38
N ASN A 108 -13.44 -11.06 3.12
CA ASN A 108 -13.94 -12.42 3.32
C ASN A 108 -12.95 -13.19 4.19
N ARG A 109 -13.17 -14.50 4.39
CA ARG A 109 -12.14 -15.37 4.97
C ARG A 109 -10.89 -15.31 4.10
N TRP A 110 -9.79 -14.88 4.69
CA TRP A 110 -8.54 -14.66 3.98
C TRP A 110 -7.36 -15.10 4.83
N ASN A 111 -6.42 -15.82 4.23
CA ASN A 111 -5.21 -16.25 4.90
C ASN A 111 -4.09 -15.21 4.68
N PHE A 112 -3.84 -14.36 5.66
CA PHE A 112 -2.77 -13.38 5.60
C PHE A 112 -1.42 -14.02 5.93
N ASP A 113 -0.54 -14.08 4.93
CA ASP A 113 0.84 -14.52 5.08
C ASP A 113 1.80 -13.36 4.72
N PRO A 114 2.42 -12.71 5.73
CA PRO A 114 3.39 -11.64 5.49
C PRO A 114 4.58 -12.05 4.60
N GLY A 115 4.88 -13.35 4.49
CA GLY A 115 5.93 -13.88 3.62
C GLY A 115 5.64 -13.71 2.13
N LYS A 116 4.38 -13.43 1.76
CA LYS A 116 3.96 -13.17 0.37
C LYS A 116 4.14 -11.71 -0.06
N LEU A 117 4.59 -10.84 0.84
CA LEU A 117 4.84 -9.43 0.54
C LEU A 117 6.06 -9.26 -0.36
N THR A 118 5.93 -8.38 -1.35
CA THR A 118 7.04 -7.97 -2.22
C THR A 118 7.16 -6.46 -2.31
N VAL A 119 8.38 -5.98 -2.55
CA VAL A 119 8.70 -4.58 -2.83
C VAL A 119 9.57 -4.56 -4.07
N ASN A 120 9.12 -3.86 -5.11
CA ASN A 120 9.78 -3.80 -6.43
C ASN A 120 10.02 -5.19 -7.03
N GLY A 121 9.07 -6.12 -6.84
CA GLY A 121 9.15 -7.50 -7.33
C GLY A 121 9.99 -8.43 -6.45
N GLU A 122 10.75 -7.90 -5.48
CA GLU A 122 11.58 -8.70 -4.59
C GLU A 122 10.83 -9.07 -3.29
N PRO A 123 10.97 -10.30 -2.78
CA PRO A 123 10.40 -10.69 -1.49
C PRO A 123 10.82 -9.77 -0.36
N LEU A 124 9.88 -9.40 0.51
CA LEU A 124 10.17 -8.62 1.71
C LEU A 124 10.88 -9.51 2.75
N PRO A 125 12.14 -9.25 3.11
CA PRO A 125 12.86 -10.03 4.10
C PRO A 125 12.22 -9.89 5.49
N PRO A 126 12.13 -10.96 6.29
CA PRO A 126 11.56 -10.92 7.63
C PRO A 126 12.20 -9.85 8.53
N GLY A 127 13.52 -9.64 8.42
CA GLY A 127 14.24 -8.62 9.18
C GLY A 127 13.88 -7.16 8.85
N ARG A 128 13.11 -6.92 7.77
CA ARG A 128 12.56 -5.61 7.44
C ARG A 128 11.11 -5.42 7.89
N ILE A 129 10.48 -6.44 8.48
CA ILE A 129 9.20 -6.29 9.19
C ILE A 129 9.52 -5.90 10.63
N TYR A 130 9.05 -4.73 11.07
CA TYR A 130 9.44 -4.15 12.34
C TYR A 130 8.45 -4.44 13.46
N THR A 131 7.16 -4.52 13.12
CA THR A 131 6.09 -4.94 14.03
C THR A 131 6.21 -6.43 14.33
N SER A 132 6.03 -6.82 15.60
CA SER A 132 5.98 -8.23 15.97
C SER A 132 4.74 -8.89 15.39
N LEU A 133 4.93 -9.93 14.57
CA LEU A 133 3.81 -10.67 13.98
C LEU A 133 3.02 -11.48 15.02
N LEU A 134 3.60 -11.75 16.20
CA LEU A 134 2.91 -12.41 17.31
C LEU A 134 1.86 -11.51 17.98
N SER A 135 2.00 -10.19 17.83
CA SER A 135 1.04 -9.21 18.37
C SER A 135 -0.02 -8.79 17.36
N LYS A 136 -0.13 -9.54 16.25
CA LYS A 136 -0.89 -9.14 15.07
C LYS A 136 -1.70 -10.30 14.53
N GLU A 137 -2.85 -9.97 13.96
CA GLU A 137 -3.75 -10.95 13.36
C GLU A 137 -3.16 -11.46 12.03
N THR A 138 -2.61 -12.66 12.03
CA THR A 138 -2.01 -13.31 10.84
C THR A 138 -2.54 -14.73 10.67
N GLY A 139 -2.37 -15.30 9.47
CA GLY A 139 -2.95 -16.58 9.13
C GLY A 139 -4.42 -16.45 8.75
N ASN A 140 -5.26 -17.39 9.18
CA ASN A 140 -6.66 -17.46 8.79
C ASN A 140 -7.50 -16.38 9.49
N LEU A 141 -7.78 -15.29 8.78
CA LEU A 141 -8.55 -14.16 9.29
C LEU A 141 -10.04 -14.34 9.03
N ALA A 142 -10.85 -13.95 10.02
CA ALA A 142 -12.29 -13.85 9.85
C ALA A 142 -12.63 -12.62 8.98
N PRO A 143 -13.81 -12.59 8.34
CA PRO A 143 -14.30 -11.36 7.71
C PRO A 143 -14.29 -10.20 8.72
N ASP A 144 -13.95 -9.01 8.22
CA ASP A 144 -13.82 -7.76 8.97
C ASP A 144 -12.66 -7.67 9.98
N THR A 145 -11.83 -8.71 10.11
CA THR A 145 -10.56 -8.58 10.83
C THR A 145 -9.70 -7.50 10.17
N GLN A 146 -9.27 -6.52 10.97
CA GLN A 146 -8.42 -5.41 10.53
C GLN A 146 -7.28 -5.23 11.52
N ASP A 147 -6.07 -5.03 10.99
CA ASP A 147 -4.88 -4.72 11.77
C ASP A 147 -3.80 -4.12 10.85
N ALA A 148 -2.63 -3.78 11.39
CA ALA A 148 -1.54 -3.15 10.65
C ALA A 148 -0.15 -3.63 11.09
N ILE A 149 0.75 -3.74 10.11
CA ILE A 149 2.19 -3.98 10.35
C ILE A 149 3.04 -2.89 9.73
N ALA A 150 4.21 -2.65 10.31
CA ALA A 150 5.20 -1.70 9.80
C ALA A 150 6.41 -2.43 9.24
N PHE A 151 6.91 -2.00 8.08
CA PHE A 151 8.10 -2.56 7.46
C PHE A 151 8.96 -1.50 6.77
N GLY A 152 10.19 -1.87 6.41
CA GLY A 152 11.16 -0.98 5.77
C GLY A 152 11.29 -1.16 4.26
N VAL A 153 11.27 -0.05 3.54
CA VAL A 153 11.71 0.05 2.13
C VAL A 153 13.07 0.76 2.07
N PRO A 154 14.10 0.19 1.43
CA PRO A 154 15.41 0.83 1.35
C PRO A 154 15.33 2.23 0.73
N ARG A 155 16.01 3.22 1.33
CA ARG A 155 16.01 4.61 0.80
C ARG A 155 16.56 4.72 -0.62
N SER A 156 17.38 3.78 -1.06
CA SER A 156 17.85 3.69 -2.45
C SER A 156 16.73 3.40 -3.45
N GLN A 157 15.63 2.77 -3.00
CA GLN A 157 14.49 2.37 -3.83
C GLN A 157 13.26 3.26 -3.66
N SER A 158 13.28 4.21 -2.71
CA SER A 158 12.13 5.05 -2.36
C SER A 158 12.55 6.51 -2.20
N ARG A 159 13.17 7.07 -3.24
CA ARG A 159 13.52 8.49 -3.30
C ARG A 159 12.29 9.30 -3.72
N GLY A 160 12.25 10.60 -3.41
CA GLY A 160 11.19 11.47 -3.95
C GLY A 160 11.17 11.40 -5.48
N GLY A 161 9.98 11.34 -6.07
CA GLY A 161 9.75 11.16 -7.50
C GLY A 161 9.90 9.73 -8.02
N SER A 162 10.40 8.78 -7.22
CA SER A 162 10.51 7.38 -7.65
C SER A 162 9.19 6.61 -7.52
N GLU A 163 9.00 5.59 -8.36
CA GLU A 163 7.92 4.61 -8.20
C GLU A 163 8.38 3.46 -7.28
N VAL A 164 7.55 3.11 -6.30
CA VAL A 164 7.67 1.89 -5.51
C VAL A 164 6.51 0.97 -5.87
N VAL A 165 6.82 -0.28 -6.23
CA VAL A 165 5.81 -1.30 -6.50
C VAL A 165 5.64 -2.15 -5.24
N PHE A 166 4.46 -2.13 -4.64
CA PHE A 166 4.11 -3.03 -3.55
C PHE A 166 3.34 -4.22 -4.12
N GLY A 167 3.62 -5.42 -3.61
CA GLY A 167 2.90 -6.61 -4.05
C GLY A 167 2.59 -7.58 -2.92
N TYR A 168 1.60 -8.43 -3.18
CA TYR A 168 1.16 -9.50 -2.31
C TYR A 168 0.54 -10.62 -3.16
N ASP A 169 1.07 -11.85 -3.04
CA ASP A 169 0.48 -13.06 -3.65
C ASP A 169 0.18 -12.94 -5.16
N GLY A 170 1.10 -12.33 -5.91
CA GLY A 170 0.97 -12.10 -7.36
C GLY A 170 0.19 -10.83 -7.75
N TYR A 171 -0.48 -10.17 -6.80
CA TYR A 171 -1.08 -8.85 -7.00
C TYR A 171 -0.05 -7.75 -6.74
N SER A 172 -0.16 -6.62 -7.44
CA SER A 172 0.71 -5.46 -7.20
C SER A 172 0.03 -4.13 -7.45
N VAL A 173 0.56 -3.08 -6.82
CA VAL A 173 0.17 -1.70 -7.03
C VAL A 173 1.37 -0.77 -6.93
N LYS A 174 1.33 0.34 -7.67
CA LYS A 174 2.39 1.33 -7.70
C LYS A 174 2.04 2.54 -6.86
N LEU A 175 3.02 3.05 -6.11
CA LEU A 175 2.98 4.36 -5.47
C LEU A 175 4.13 5.21 -6.00
N THR A 176 3.81 6.39 -6.54
CA THR A 176 4.81 7.43 -6.79
C THR A 176 5.09 8.16 -5.49
N ILE A 177 6.34 8.13 -5.04
CA ILE A 177 6.74 8.82 -3.81
C ILE A 177 6.76 10.32 -4.08
N PRO A 178 6.07 11.16 -3.26
CA PRO A 178 6.11 12.60 -3.44
C PRO A 178 7.54 13.15 -3.47
N GLU A 179 7.77 14.12 -4.35
CA GLU A 179 8.98 14.92 -4.28
C GLU A 179 9.02 15.72 -2.97
N ARG A 180 10.22 16.09 -2.54
CA ARG A 180 10.43 16.83 -1.30
C ARG A 180 10.08 18.30 -1.45
#